data_AF-G5QLM3-F1
#
_entry.id   AF-G5QLM3-F1
#
_cell.length_a   1.000
_cell.length_b   1.000
_cell.length_c   1.000
_cell.angle_alpha   90.00
_cell.angle_beta   90.00
_cell.angle_gamma   90.00
#
_symmetry.space_group_name_H-M   'P 1'
#
loop_
_entity.id
_entity.type
_entity.pdbx_description
1 polymer ?
#
loop_
_entity_poly.entity_id
_entity_poly.type
_entity_poly.pdbx_seq_one_letter_code
_entity_poly.pdbx_strand_id
1 'polypeptide(L)'
;MLAIENLSVGFRQQQHVRPVVNAISLQVNAGETLALVGESGSGKSVTALSILRLLPTPPAVYLSGDIRFHGESLLHASEQTLRGVRGNSGTKKSLA
;
A
#
# COMPACT_ATOMS: atom_id res chain seq x y z
N MET A 1 1.16 -12.59 5.97
CA MET A 1 -0.18 -11.94 6.03
C MET A 1 -0.01 -10.50 5.61
N LEU A 2 -0.90 -10.01 4.75
CA LEU A 2 -1.04 -8.61 4.37
C LEU A 2 -2.29 -8.04 5.05
N ALA A 3 -2.19 -6.86 5.65
CA ALA A 3 -3.34 -6.14 6.19
C ALA A 3 -3.29 -4.67 5.76
N ILE A 4 -4.43 -4.13 5.37
CA ILE A 4 -4.67 -2.70 5.20
C ILE A 4 -5.60 -2.28 6.33
N GLU A 5 -5.22 -1.24 7.07
CA GLU A 5 -5.93 -0.79 8.27
C GLU A 5 -6.34 0.68 8.11
N ASN A 6 -7.63 0.93 7.85
CA ASN A 6 -8.22 2.28 7.73
C ASN A 6 -7.45 3.22 6.78
N LEU A 7 -6.97 2.65 5.67
CA LEU A 7 -6.14 3.38 4.71
C LEU A 7 -6.98 4.41 3.96
N SER A 8 -6.54 5.67 4.03
CA SER A 8 -7.06 6.75 3.18
C SER A 8 -5.92 7.36 2.37
N VAL A 9 -6.15 7.53 1.07
CA VAL A 9 -5.16 8.08 0.14
C VAL A 9 -5.82 9.15 -0.70
N GLY A 10 -5.15 10.29 -0.83
CA GLY A 10 -5.57 11.38 -1.69
C GLY A 10 -4.45 11.87 -2.59
N PHE A 11 -4.80 12.76 -3.51
CA PHE A 11 -3.83 13.43 -4.36
C PHE A 11 -3.91 14.93 -4.13
N ARG A 12 -2.74 15.55 -3.94
CA ARG A 12 -2.61 17.00 -3.80
C ARG A 12 -2.76 17.67 -5.16
N GLN A 13 -3.69 18.61 -5.23
CA GLN A 13 -3.87 19.53 -6.35
C GLN A 13 -3.92 20.95 -5.79
N GLN A 14 -2.90 21.76 -6.11
CA GLN A 14 -2.72 23.10 -5.53
C GLN A 14 -2.73 23.05 -3.99
N GLN A 15 -3.65 23.75 -3.34
CA GLN A 15 -3.80 23.83 -1.88
C GLN A 15 -4.77 22.79 -1.31
N HIS A 16 -5.36 21.92 -2.15
CA HIS A 16 -6.34 20.93 -1.72
C HIS A 16 -5.81 19.51 -1.90
N VAL A 17 -6.16 18.62 -0.99
CA VAL A 17 -5.97 17.17 -1.17
C VAL A 17 -7.33 16.57 -1.47
N ARG A 18 -7.47 15.93 -2.63
CA ARG A 18 -8.69 15.22 -3.01
C ARG A 18 -8.56 13.74 -2.60
N PRO A 19 -9.38 13.24 -1.67
CA PRO A 19 -9.38 11.82 -1.33
C PRO A 19 -9.82 10.96 -2.53
N VAL A 20 -9.19 9.80 -2.69
CA VAL A 20 -9.53 8.79 -3.72
C VAL A 20 -9.80 7.43 -3.09
N VAL A 21 -9.12 7.10 -2.00
CA VAL A 21 -9.40 5.92 -1.17
C VAL A 21 -9.78 6.42 0.22
N ASN A 22 -10.88 5.91 0.77
CA ASN A 22 -11.46 6.37 2.03
C ASN A 22 -11.57 5.21 3.03
N ALA A 23 -10.73 5.23 4.06
CA ALA A 23 -10.76 4.35 5.24
C ALA A 23 -10.99 2.86 4.93
N ILE A 24 -10.29 2.32 3.93
CA ILE A 24 -10.45 0.91 3.57
C ILE A 24 -9.69 0.02 4.54
N SER A 25 -10.27 -1.14 4.85
CA SER A 25 -9.63 -2.20 5.61
C SER A 25 -9.83 -3.54 4.91
N LEU A 26 -8.75 -4.29 4.73
CA LEU A 26 -8.77 -5.63 4.15
C LEU A 26 -7.62 -6.46 4.68
N GLN A 27 -7.76 -7.79 4.63
CA GLN A 27 -6.71 -8.73 5.02
C GLN A 27 -6.57 -9.79 3.94
N VAL A 28 -5.34 -10.25 3.72
CA VAL A 28 -5.01 -11.35 2.82
C VAL A 28 -4.04 -12.28 3.53
N ASN A 29 -4.46 -13.52 3.71
CA ASN A 29 -3.67 -14.56 4.36
C ASN A 29 -2.60 -15.13 3.41
N ALA A 30 -1.64 -15.86 3.98
CA ALA A 30 -0.67 -16.58 3.15
C ALA A 30 -1.40 -17.63 2.29
N GLY A 31 -1.11 -17.67 0.99
CA GLY A 31 -1.78 -18.57 0.03
C GLY A 31 -3.17 -18.10 -0.42
N GLU A 32 -3.68 -16.97 0.10
CA GLU A 32 -4.95 -16.41 -0.31
C GLU A 32 -4.78 -15.53 -1.56
N THR A 33 -5.75 -15.59 -2.46
CA THR A 33 -5.85 -14.69 -3.62
C THR A 33 -7.05 -13.78 -3.42
N LEU A 34 -6.80 -12.48 -3.35
CA LEU A 34 -7.84 -11.45 -3.29
C LEU A 34 -7.92 -10.70 -4.62
N ALA A 35 -9.12 -10.59 -5.17
CA ALA A 35 -9.40 -9.79 -6.36
C ALA A 35 -10.10 -8.49 -5.97
N LEU A 36 -9.58 -7.35 -6.44
CA LEU A 36 -10.19 -6.05 -6.26
C LEU A 36 -10.92 -5.64 -7.55
N VAL A 37 -12.25 -5.55 -7.49
CA VAL A 37 -13.14 -5.29 -8.64
C VAL A 37 -13.97 -4.02 -8.44
N GLY A 38 -14.43 -3.41 -9.54
CA GLY A 38 -15.23 -2.18 -9.52
C GLY A 38 -15.03 -1.32 -10.77
N GLU A 39 -15.81 -0.25 -10.90
CA GLU A 39 -15.81 0.66 -12.05
C GLU A 39 -14.49 1.42 -12.24
N SER A 40 -14.25 1.93 -13.46
CA SER A 40 -13.11 2.81 -13.71
C SER A 40 -13.13 4.01 -12.76
N GLY A 41 -11.98 4.34 -12.17
CA GLY A 41 -11.87 5.45 -11.22
C GLY A 41 -12.27 5.15 -9.77
N SER A 42 -12.72 3.94 -9.43
CA SER A 42 -13.13 3.59 -8.06
C SER A 42 -11.99 3.45 -7.04
N GLY A 43 -10.75 3.79 -7.40
CA GLY A 43 -9.60 3.72 -6.51
C GLY A 43 -8.83 2.39 -6.51
N LYS A 44 -9.20 1.40 -7.34
CA LYS A 44 -8.53 0.07 -7.35
C LYS A 44 -7.01 0.14 -7.53
N SER A 45 -6.55 0.81 -8.59
CA SER A 45 -5.12 0.95 -8.86
C SER A 45 -4.41 1.75 -7.77
N VAL A 46 -5.10 2.74 -7.19
CA VAL A 46 -4.56 3.54 -6.08
C VAL A 46 -4.36 2.66 -4.85
N THR A 47 -5.35 1.84 -4.48
CA THR A 47 -5.24 0.83 -3.42
C THR A 47 -4.10 -0.15 -3.69
N ALA A 48 -4.05 -0.75 -4.88
CA ALA A 48 -3.05 -1.76 -5.22
C ALA A 48 -1.62 -1.19 -5.19
N LEU A 49 -1.39 -0.03 -5.79
CA LEU A 49 -0.09 0.63 -5.79
C LEU A 49 0.29 1.17 -4.40
N SER A 50 -0.69 1.47 -3.55
CA SER A 50 -0.44 1.91 -2.17
C SER A 50 0.24 0.83 -1.35
N ILE A 51 -0.12 -0.44 -1.55
CA ILE A 51 0.40 -1.58 -0.77
C ILE A 51 1.93 -1.59 -0.76
N LEU A 52 2.54 -1.46 -1.93
CA LEU A 52 4.00 -1.46 -2.07
C LEU A 52 4.59 -0.05 -2.08
N ARG A 53 3.83 0.98 -1.69
CA ARG A 53 4.24 2.39 -1.74
C ARG A 53 4.80 2.82 -3.10
N LEU A 54 4.12 2.44 -4.17
CA LEU A 54 4.52 2.76 -5.56
C LEU A 54 3.86 4.02 -6.10
N LEU A 55 3.00 4.68 -5.32
CA LEU A 55 2.40 5.93 -5.73
C LEU A 55 3.43 7.07 -5.75
N PRO A 56 3.44 7.91 -6.81
CA PRO A 56 4.33 9.06 -6.87
C PRO A 56 4.02 10.03 -5.73
N THR A 57 5.04 10.35 -4.93
CA THR A 57 4.91 11.24 -3.76
C THR A 57 5.94 12.36 -3.90
N PRO A 58 5.54 13.59 -4.30
CA PRO A 58 4.18 14.05 -4.66
C PRO A 58 3.68 13.51 -6.04
N PRO A 59 2.36 13.57 -6.35
CA PRO A 59 1.27 14.24 -5.61
C PRO A 59 0.47 13.37 -4.64
N ALA A 60 0.75 12.07 -4.52
CA ALA A 60 0.02 11.21 -3.59
C ALA A 60 0.27 11.61 -2.12
N VAL A 61 -0.75 11.46 -1.29
CA VAL A 61 -0.71 11.72 0.15
C VAL A 61 -1.46 10.59 0.86
N TYR A 62 -0.75 9.93 1.78
CA TYR A 62 -1.35 8.99 2.71
C TYR A 62 -1.96 9.79 3.86
N LEU A 63 -3.29 9.83 3.94
CA LEU A 63 -4.05 10.67 4.86
C LEU A 63 -4.22 9.99 6.22
N SER A 64 -4.44 8.68 6.22
CA SER A 64 -4.66 7.88 7.44
C SER A 64 -4.36 6.41 7.18
N GLY A 65 -4.25 5.66 8.28
CA GLY A 65 -4.15 4.22 8.26
C GLY A 65 -2.74 3.71 8.04
N ASP A 66 -2.63 2.39 7.88
CA ASP A 66 -1.37 1.69 7.69
C ASP A 66 -1.54 0.49 6.76
N ILE A 67 -0.43 0.01 6.23
CA ILE A 67 -0.34 -1.20 5.42
C ILE A 67 0.72 -2.07 6.07
N ARG A 68 0.31 -3.26 6.54
CA ARG A 68 1.19 -4.18 7.25
C ARG A 68 1.46 -5.43 6.45
N PHE A 69 2.73 -5.79 6.35
CA PHE A 69 3.16 -7.04 5.74
C PHE A 69 4.00 -7.82 6.75
N HIS A 70 3.55 -9.03 7.09
CA HIS A 70 4.13 -9.84 8.17
C HIS A 70 4.27 -9.10 9.51
N GLY A 71 3.30 -8.23 9.82
CA GLY A 71 3.28 -7.46 11.07
C GLY A 71 4.08 -6.15 11.03
N GLU A 72 4.89 -5.92 9.99
CA GLU A 72 5.65 -4.68 9.83
C GLU A 72 4.87 -3.64 9.03
N SER A 73 4.86 -2.39 9.50
CA SER A 73 4.31 -1.25 8.76
C SER A 73 5.15 -0.93 7.53
N LEU A 74 4.54 -0.95 6.35
CA LEU A 74 5.17 -0.52 5.11
C LEU A 74 5.19 1.01 4.97
N LEU A 75 4.20 1.73 5.51
CA LEU A 75 4.17 3.20 5.49
C LEU A 75 5.29 3.84 6.31
N HIS A 76 5.71 3.17 7.37
CA HIS A 76 6.80 3.61 8.25
C HIS A 76 8.11 2.82 8.04
N ALA A 77 8.14 1.86 7.11
CA ALA A 77 9.33 1.10 6.77
C ALA A 77 10.43 1.98 6.13
N SER A 78 11.68 1.59 6.37
CA SER A 78 12.84 2.14 5.67
C SER A 78 12.84 1.77 4.18
N GLU A 79 13.52 2.55 3.34
CA GLU A 79 13.69 2.21 1.92
C GLU A 79 14.46 0.90 1.71
N GLN A 80 15.32 0.50 2.65
CA GLN A 80 15.97 -0.82 2.59
C GLN A 80 14.96 -1.94 2.77
N THR A 81 14.10 -1.84 3.78
CA THR A 81 13.01 -2.80 4.03
C THR A 81 12.07 -2.87 2.82
N LEU A 82 11.64 -1.72 2.30
CA LEU A 82 10.76 -1.67 1.12
C LEU A 82 11.38 -2.26 -0.13
N ARG A 83 12.66 -2.01 -0.39
CA ARG A 83 13.37 -2.67 -1.50
C ARG A 83 13.37 -4.19 -1.36
N GLY A 84 13.50 -4.70 -0.12
CA GLY A 84 13.43 -6.12 0.15
C GLY A 84 12.05 -6.72 -0.15
N VAL A 85 10.98 -6.04 0.29
CA VAL A 85 9.59 -6.44 0.01
C VAL A 85 9.27 -6.38 -1.49
N ARG A 86 9.81 -5.39 -2.22
CA ARG A 86 9.63 -5.21 -3.67
C ARG A 86 10.49 -6.17 -4.52
N GLY A 87 11.16 -7.14 -3.90
CA GLY A 87 11.95 -8.16 -4.59
C GLY A 87 13.35 -7.73 -5.02
N ASN A 88 13.82 -6.53 -4.66
CA ASN A 88 15.18 -6.06 -4.97
C ASN A 88 16.22 -6.43 -3.89
N SER A 89 15.98 -7.51 -3.15
CA SER A 89 17.02 -8.11 -2.31
C SER A 89 18.00 -8.82 -3.24
N GLY A 90 19.17 -8.22 -3.49
CA GLY A 90 20.32 -8.91 -4.10
C GLY A 90 20.88 -10.07 -3.24
N THR A 91 20.07 -10.71 -2.42
CA THR A 91 20.44 -11.83 -1.56
C THR A 91 19.21 -12.67 -1.28
N LYS A 92 19.22 -13.91 -1.80
CA LYS A 92 18.44 -15.01 -1.24
C LYS A 92 18.79 -15.10 0.24
N LYS A 93 17.91 -14.64 1.12
CA LYS A 93 17.90 -15.15 2.50
C LYS A 93 16.78 -16.17 2.57
N SER A 94 17.17 -17.42 2.35
CA SER A 94 16.39 -18.57 2.74
C SER A 94 16.02 -18.40 4.22
N LEU A 95 14.74 -18.28 4.51
CA LEU A 95 14.22 -18.52 5.85
C LEU A 95 13.90 -20.01 5.88
N ALA A 96 14.78 -20.75 6.54
CA ALA A 96 14.49 -22.07 7.09
C ALA A 96 13.52 -21.92 8.26
#